data_AF-I1KEX4-F1
#
_entry.id   AF-I1KEX4-F1
#
_cell.length_a   1.000
_cell.length_b   1.000
_cell.length_c   1.000
_cell.angle_alpha   90.00
_cell.angle_beta   90.00
_cell.angle_gamma   90.00
#
_symmetry.space_group_name_H-M   'P 1'
#
loop_
_entity.id
_entity.type
_entity.pdbx_description
1 polymer ?
#
loop_
_entity_poly.entity_id
_entity_poly.type
_entity_poly.pdbx_seq_one_letter_code
_entity_poly.pdbx_strand_id
1 'polypeptide(L)'
;MDHFAAHEEQLASQRMRQKLEEVNVAAQTNFVPVQSHLHYIVQKTYFKCAYECFDRSKSQEEISSCVEKCSVLSNLQHTLEMAQFQERLNRSLRVCQDKYKAARLQNKNDAMKDLVSCAERSIQKASRGLLWN
;
A
#
# COMPACT_ATOMS: atom_id res chain seq x y z
N MET A 1 41.39 4.07 -14.84
CA MET A 1 40.88 3.22 -13.74
C MET A 1 39.39 3.45 -13.48
N ASP A 2 38.73 4.39 -14.17
CA ASP A 2 37.36 4.81 -13.86
C ASP A 2 36.25 3.87 -14.35
N HIS A 3 36.51 3.07 -15.38
CA HIS A 3 35.49 2.20 -15.96
C HIS A 3 35.04 1.09 -15.00
N PHE A 4 35.96 0.53 -14.20
CA PHE A 4 35.65 -0.51 -13.22
C PHE A 4 34.81 0.03 -12.06
N ALA A 5 35.16 1.21 -11.52
CA ALA A 5 34.40 1.85 -10.44
C ALA A 5 32.97 2.20 -10.89
N ALA A 6 32.81 2.74 -12.11
CA ALA A 6 31.50 3.04 -12.67
C ALA A 6 30.65 1.76 -12.87
N HIS A 7 31.27 0.66 -13.27
CA HIS A 7 30.58 -0.61 -13.48
C HIS A 7 30.15 -1.27 -12.17
N GLU A 8 30.99 -1.24 -11.13
CA GLU A 8 30.59 -1.68 -9.78
C GLU A 8 29.44 -0.82 -9.23
N GLU A 9 29.47 0.49 -9.47
CA GLU A 9 28.40 1.39 -9.04
C GLU A 9 27.07 1.12 -9.77
N GLN A 10 27.10 0.88 -11.08
CA GLN A 10 25.91 0.44 -11.82
C GLN A 10 25.36 -0.88 -11.27
N LEU A 11 26.24 -1.85 -11.00
CA LEU A 11 25.85 -3.16 -10.48
C LEU A 11 25.22 -3.05 -9.08
N ALA A 12 25.81 -2.23 -8.20
CA ALA A 12 25.28 -1.97 -6.86
C ALA A 12 23.91 -1.27 -6.94
N SER A 13 23.77 -0.27 -7.80
CA SER A 13 22.49 0.43 -8.04
C SER A 13 21.40 -0.50 -8.56
N GLN A 14 21.76 -1.45 -9.45
CA GLN A 14 20.82 -2.42 -10.00
C GLN A 14 20.37 -3.45 -8.95
N ARG A 15 21.32 -4.04 -8.20
CA ARG A 15 21.00 -4.95 -7.09
C ARG A 15 20.11 -4.28 -6.05
N MET A 16 20.35 -3.00 -5.77
CA MET A 16 19.53 -2.21 -4.86
C MET A 16 18.10 -2.00 -5.37
N ARG A 17 17.93 -1.72 -6.66
CA ARG A 17 16.62 -1.64 -7.29
C ARG A 17 15.85 -2.95 -7.12
N GLN A 18 16.50 -4.08 -7.42
CA GLN A 18 15.90 -5.40 -7.25
C GLN A 18 15.53 -5.66 -5.79
N LYS A 19 16.42 -5.36 -4.84
CA LYS A 19 16.13 -5.59 -3.41
C LYS A 19 14.98 -4.72 -2.89
N LEU A 20 14.89 -3.47 -3.35
CA LEU A 20 13.77 -2.60 -2.99
C LEU A 20 12.46 -3.08 -3.59
N GLU A 21 12.49 -3.60 -4.82
CA GLU A 21 11.34 -4.20 -5.48
C GLU A 21 10.89 -5.47 -4.76
N GLU A 22 11.84 -6.33 -4.33
CA GLU A 22 11.55 -7.47 -3.45
C GLU A 22 10.93 -7.04 -2.13
N VAL A 23 11.47 -6.00 -1.47
CA VAL A 23 10.89 -5.46 -0.23
C VAL A 23 9.50 -4.88 -0.48
N ASN A 24 9.27 -4.24 -1.63
CA ASN A 24 7.96 -3.72 -2.00
C ASN A 24 6.96 -4.86 -2.21
N VAL A 25 7.33 -5.91 -2.94
CA VAL A 25 6.50 -7.11 -3.17
C VAL A 25 6.25 -7.85 -1.85
N ALA A 26 7.28 -8.00 -1.01
CA ALA A 26 7.16 -8.63 0.29
C ALA A 26 6.26 -7.81 1.22
N ALA A 27 6.43 -6.48 1.27
CA ALA A 27 5.56 -5.60 2.03
C ALA A 27 4.12 -5.74 1.56
N GLN A 28 3.89 -5.70 0.24
CA GLN A 28 2.57 -5.90 -0.38
C GLN A 28 1.92 -7.23 0.02
N THR A 29 2.72 -8.30 0.10
CA THR A 29 2.27 -9.63 0.50
C THR A 29 1.99 -9.72 2.01
N ASN A 30 2.78 -9.03 2.83
CA ASN A 30 2.68 -9.08 4.30
C ASN A 30 1.65 -8.11 4.89
N PHE A 31 0.86 -7.44 4.05
CA PHE A 31 -0.21 -6.55 4.49
C PHE A 31 -1.47 -7.26 4.99
N VAL A 32 -1.35 -8.47 5.52
CA VAL A 32 -2.44 -9.20 6.18
C VAL A 32 -3.22 -8.32 7.19
N PRO A 33 -2.57 -7.50 8.04
CA PRO A 33 -3.31 -6.61 8.95
C PRO A 33 -4.14 -5.55 8.22
N VAL A 34 -3.60 -5.00 7.12
CA VAL A 34 -4.31 -4.03 6.28
C VAL A 34 -5.50 -4.70 5.60
N GLN A 35 -5.30 -5.88 5.04
CA GLN A 35 -6.35 -6.64 4.36
C GLN A 35 -7.48 -6.99 5.34
N SER A 36 -7.14 -7.35 6.57
CA SER A 36 -8.10 -7.62 7.64
C SER A 36 -8.89 -6.37 8.04
N HIS A 37 -8.22 -5.23 8.18
CA HIS A 37 -8.88 -3.96 8.49
C HIS A 37 -9.81 -3.48 7.37
N LEU A 38 -9.38 -3.64 6.12
CA LEU A 38 -10.21 -3.33 4.96
C LEU A 38 -11.41 -4.25 4.86
N HIS A 39 -11.24 -5.54 5.13
CA HIS A 39 -12.37 -6.46 5.21
C HIS A 39 -13.37 -6.02 6.30
N TYR A 40 -12.88 -5.58 7.46
CA TYR A 40 -13.73 -5.01 8.50
C TYR A 40 -14.49 -3.75 8.03
N ILE A 41 -13.83 -2.79 7.38
CA ILE A 41 -14.48 -1.59 6.83
C ILE A 41 -15.55 -1.96 5.80
N VAL A 42 -15.25 -2.90 4.91
CA VAL A 42 -16.14 -3.37 3.86
C VAL A 42 -17.37 -4.04 4.46
N GLN A 43 -17.19 -4.95 5.42
CA GLN A 43 -18.32 -5.59 6.11
C GLN A 43 -19.18 -4.56 6.85
N LYS A 44 -18.57 -3.63 7.57
CA LYS A 44 -19.28 -2.56 8.27
C LYS A 44 -20.10 -1.71 7.31
N THR A 45 -19.53 -1.36 6.16
CA THR A 45 -20.21 -0.60 5.09
C THR A 45 -21.37 -1.39 4.50
N TYR A 46 -21.14 -2.67 4.19
CA TYR A 46 -22.16 -3.57 3.68
C TYR A 46 -23.35 -3.69 4.64
N PHE A 47 -23.11 -3.98 5.92
CA PHE A 47 -24.18 -4.15 6.90
C PHE A 47 -24.95 -2.86 7.16
N LYS A 48 -24.27 -1.69 7.15
CA LYS A 48 -24.95 -0.41 7.26
C LYS A 48 -25.89 -0.19 6.07
N CYS A 49 -25.41 -0.42 4.83
CA CYS A 49 -26.24 -0.30 3.64
C CYS A 49 -27.40 -1.31 3.62
N ALA A 50 -27.14 -2.57 3.98
CA ALA A 50 -28.17 -3.60 4.04
C ALA A 50 -29.25 -3.28 5.09
N TYR A 51 -28.85 -2.71 6.23
CA TYR A 51 -29.79 -2.21 7.24
C TYR A 51 -30.69 -1.11 6.68
N GLU A 52 -30.14 -0.16 5.92
CA GLU A 52 -30.90 0.91 5.25
C GLU A 52 -31.87 0.38 4.17
N CYS A 53 -31.60 -0.80 3.61
CA CYS A 53 -32.51 -1.47 2.67
C CYS A 53 -33.76 -2.07 3.35
N PHE A 54 -33.71 -2.40 4.65
CA PHE A 54 -34.83 -3.00 5.36
C PHE A 54 -35.93 -1.98 5.68
N ASP A 55 -36.87 -1.86 4.75
CA ASP A 55 -38.07 -1.05 4.88
C ASP A 55 -39.31 -1.94 4.75
N ARG A 56 -40.19 -1.90 5.75
CA ARG A 56 -41.41 -2.73 5.79
C ARG A 56 -42.42 -2.40 4.70
N SER A 57 -42.31 -1.23 4.07
CA SER A 57 -43.16 -0.83 2.95
C SER A 57 -42.74 -1.42 1.61
N LYS A 58 -41.52 -1.96 1.52
CA LYS A 58 -40.96 -2.52 0.28
C LYS A 58 -41.27 -4.01 0.16
N SER A 59 -41.42 -4.46 -1.08
CA SER A 59 -41.48 -5.89 -1.41
C SER A 59 -40.16 -6.61 -1.16
N GLN A 60 -40.20 -7.94 -1.09
CA GLN A 60 -39.00 -8.76 -0.90
C GLN A 60 -38.01 -8.57 -2.06
N GLU A 61 -38.51 -8.44 -3.30
CA GLU A 61 -37.72 -8.22 -4.51
C GLU A 61 -36.99 -6.88 -4.46
N GLU A 62 -37.67 -5.82 -4.02
CA GLU A 62 -37.07 -4.49 -3.85
C GLU A 62 -35.97 -4.50 -2.78
N ILE A 63 -36.21 -5.19 -1.65
CA ILE A 63 -35.22 -5.34 -0.58
C ILE A 63 -34.01 -6.13 -1.12
N SER A 64 -34.23 -7.24 -1.82
CA SER A 64 -33.15 -8.06 -2.41
C SER A 64 -32.30 -7.24 -3.39
N SER A 65 -32.95 -6.55 -4.33
CA SER A 65 -32.25 -5.71 -5.31
C SER A 65 -31.45 -4.57 -4.66
N CYS A 66 -31.95 -4.02 -3.55
CA CYS A 66 -31.23 -3.01 -2.77
C CYS A 66 -29.97 -3.61 -2.11
N VAL A 67 -30.10 -4.74 -1.42
CA VAL A 67 -28.98 -5.41 -0.72
C VAL A 67 -27.91 -5.88 -1.70
N GLU A 68 -28.29 -6.34 -2.89
CA GLU A 68 -27.33 -6.71 -3.94
C GLU A 68 -26.43 -5.52 -4.33
N LYS A 69 -26.98 -4.32 -4.46
CA LYS A 69 -26.20 -3.10 -4.75
C LYS A 69 -25.23 -2.74 -3.63
N CYS A 70 -25.58 -3.03 -2.37
CA CYS A 70 -24.70 -2.81 -1.23
C CYS A 70 -23.40 -3.63 -1.34
N SER A 71 -23.47 -4.86 -1.86
CA SER A 71 -22.29 -5.71 -2.07
C SER A 71 -21.33 -5.12 -3.11
N VAL A 72 -21.88 -4.61 -4.22
CA VAL A 72 -21.11 -3.99 -5.31
C VAL A 72 -20.37 -2.75 -4.80
N LEU A 73 -21.07 -1.87 -4.08
CA LEU A 73 -20.48 -0.65 -3.53
C LEU A 73 -19.36 -0.96 -2.51
N SER A 74 -19.58 -1.94 -1.64
CA SER A 74 -18.61 -2.32 -0.61
C SER A 74 -17.35 -2.94 -1.23
N ASN A 75 -17.49 -3.77 -2.27
CA ASN A 75 -16.36 -4.33 -3.01
C ASN A 75 -15.59 -3.26 -3.80
N LEU A 76 -16.28 -2.27 -4.34
CA LEU A 76 -15.64 -1.13 -4.99
C LEU A 76 -14.81 -0.33 -3.98
N GLN A 77 -15.34 -0.09 -2.78
CA GLN A 77 -14.60 0.59 -1.70
C GLN A 77 -13.32 -0.19 -1.32
N HIS A 78 -13.41 -1.52 -1.16
CA HIS A 78 -12.25 -2.36 -0.88
C HIS A 78 -11.13 -2.14 -1.91
N THR A 79 -11.50 -2.18 -3.19
CA THR A 79 -10.56 -2.06 -4.31
C THR A 79 -9.92 -0.68 -4.34
N LEU A 80 -10.71 0.37 -4.11
CA LEU A 80 -10.23 1.75 -4.08
C LEU A 80 -9.25 1.98 -2.93
N GLU A 81 -9.59 1.54 -1.71
CA GLU A 81 -8.73 1.71 -0.54
C GLU A 81 -7.41 0.94 -0.68
N MET A 82 -7.45 -0.31 -1.18
CA MET A 82 -6.25 -1.08 -1.49
C MET A 82 -5.36 -0.37 -2.52
N ALA A 83 -5.96 0.16 -3.59
CA ALA A 83 -5.22 0.87 -4.63
C ALA A 83 -4.56 2.15 -4.09
N GLN A 84 -5.30 2.95 -3.31
CA GLN A 84 -4.77 4.16 -2.69
C GLN A 84 -3.61 3.86 -1.72
N PHE A 85 -3.76 2.80 -0.93
CA PHE A 85 -2.71 2.37 -0.02
C PHE A 85 -1.44 1.94 -0.77
N GLN A 86 -1.59 1.13 -1.83
CA GLN A 86 -0.47 0.74 -2.68
C GLN A 86 0.21 1.95 -3.33
N GLU A 87 -0.56 2.91 -3.84
CA GLU A 87 -0.02 4.13 -4.43
C GLU A 87 0.80 4.95 -3.41
N ARG A 88 0.24 5.18 -2.21
CA ARG A 88 0.91 5.93 -1.13
C ARG A 88 2.23 5.27 -0.73
N LEU A 89 2.24 3.95 -0.57
CA LEU A 89 3.45 3.20 -0.23
C LEU A 89 4.49 3.29 -1.35
N ASN A 90 4.09 3.01 -2.60
CA ASN A 90 4.97 3.06 -3.77
C ASN A 90 5.61 4.45 -3.94
N ARG A 91 4.83 5.51 -3.70
CA ARG A 91 5.34 6.88 -3.70
C ARG A 91 6.36 7.09 -2.58
N SER A 92 6.08 6.60 -1.38
CA SER A 92 6.97 6.73 -0.23
C SER A 92 8.31 6.01 -0.46
N LEU A 93 8.28 4.80 -1.01
CA LEU A 93 9.49 4.04 -1.33
C LEU A 93 10.32 4.69 -2.45
N ARG A 94 9.68 5.30 -3.46
CA ARG A 94 10.39 6.11 -4.47
C ARG A 94 11.15 7.27 -3.83
N VAL A 95 10.54 7.98 -2.88
CA VAL A 95 11.23 9.05 -2.13
C VAL A 95 12.44 8.52 -1.35
N CYS A 96 12.34 7.33 -0.74
CA CYS A 96 13.48 6.71 -0.07
C CYS A 96 14.63 6.41 -1.05
N GLN A 97 14.28 5.92 -2.24
CA GLN A 97 15.25 5.61 -3.28
C GLN A 97 15.97 6.87 -3.81
N ASP A 98 15.25 7.97 -3.99
CA ASP A 98 15.83 9.23 -4.44
C ASP A 98 16.76 9.83 -3.38
N LYS A 99 16.38 9.74 -2.10
CA LYS A 99 17.27 10.12 -0.98
C LYS A 99 18.55 9.31 -0.93
N TYR A 100 18.47 8.00 -1.19
CA TYR A 100 19.65 7.14 -1.27
C TYR A 100 20.60 7.56 -2.39
N LYS A 101 20.06 7.79 -3.61
CA LYS A 101 20.86 8.27 -4.75
C LYS A 101 21.56 9.60 -4.41
N ALA A 102 20.85 10.54 -3.80
CA ALA A 102 21.43 11.82 -3.38
C ALA A 102 22.52 11.65 -2.31
N ALA A 103 22.32 10.76 -1.33
CA ALA A 103 23.31 10.48 -0.29
C ALA A 103 24.59 9.83 -0.86
N ARG A 104 24.43 8.94 -1.87
CA ARG A 104 25.56 8.33 -2.58
C ARG A 104 26.37 9.33 -3.38
N LEU A 105 25.73 10.27 -4.06
CA LEU A 105 26.43 11.38 -4.76
C LEU A 105 27.24 12.26 -3.79
N GLN A 106 26.87 12.29 -2.51
CA GLN A 106 27.58 12.99 -1.45
C GLN A 106 28.63 12.11 -0.73
N ASN A 107 28.92 10.90 -1.23
CA ASN A 107 29.83 9.93 -0.60
C ASN A 107 29.50 9.65 0.88
N LYS A 108 28.22 9.65 1.26
CA LYS A 108 27.80 9.30 2.62
C LYS A 108 27.90 7.79 2.82
N ASN A 109 28.72 7.37 3.78
CA ASN A 109 28.90 5.96 4.13
C ASN A 109 27.61 5.29 4.63
N ASP A 110 26.73 6.04 5.29
CA ASP A 110 25.49 5.52 5.89
C ASP A 110 24.28 5.52 4.94
N ALA A 111 24.46 5.84 3.65
CA ALA A 111 23.35 5.96 2.68
C ALA A 111 22.45 4.71 2.65
N MET A 112 23.06 3.52 2.72
CA MET A 112 22.32 2.26 2.75
C MET A 112 21.44 2.12 4.00
N LYS A 113 22.00 2.43 5.18
CA LYS A 113 21.28 2.36 6.45
C LYS A 113 20.11 3.34 6.46
N ASP A 114 20.31 4.54 5.91
CA ASP A 114 19.27 5.54 5.76
C ASP A 114 18.14 5.08 4.84
N LEU A 115 18.47 4.37 3.76
CA LEU A 115 17.46 3.80 2.85
C LEU A 115 16.59 2.76 3.58
N VAL A 116 17.21 1.81 4.27
CA VAL A 116 16.49 0.76 5.01
C VAL A 116 15.58 1.40 6.06
N SER A 117 16.11 2.34 6.85
CA SER A 117 15.31 3.08 7.84
C SER A 117 14.20 3.92 7.21
N CYS A 118 14.43 4.49 6.01
CA CYS A 118 13.38 5.18 5.27
C CYS A 118 12.27 4.22 4.85
N ALA A 119 12.61 3.07 4.26
CA ALA A 119 11.65 2.06 3.82
C ALA A 119 10.81 1.52 5.00
N GLU A 120 11.44 1.19 6.13
CA GLU A 120 10.76 0.76 7.35
C GLU A 120 9.74 1.81 7.84
N ARG A 121 10.16 3.08 7.89
CA ARG A 121 9.26 4.19 8.28
C ARG A 121 8.12 4.38 7.27
N SER A 122 8.39 4.22 5.98
CA SER A 122 7.38 4.29 4.93
C SER A 122 6.33 3.20 5.08
N ILE A 123 6.75 1.96 5.32
CA ILE A 123 5.85 0.81 5.57
C ILE A 123 5.03 1.05 6.84
N GLN A 124 5.66 1.50 7.93
CA GLN A 124 4.98 1.78 9.19
C GLN A 124 3.97 2.94 9.09
N LYS A 125 4.29 3.98 8.32
CA LYS A 125 3.36 5.09 8.07
C LYS A 125 2.17 4.65 7.22
N ALA A 126 2.43 3.83 6.20
CA ALA A 126 1.37 3.31 5.34
C ALA A 126 0.41 2.42 6.13
N SER A 127 0.91 1.53 6.99
CA SER A 127 0.06 0.67 7.82
C SER A 127 -0.77 1.45 8.84
N ARG A 128 -0.19 2.49 9.46
CA ARG A 128 -0.94 3.37 10.38
C ARG A 128 -2.01 4.20 9.68
N GLY A 129 -1.76 4.69 8.47
CA GLY A 129 -2.71 5.56 7.76
C GLY A 129 -4.04 4.89 7.40
N LEU A 130 -4.10 3.57 7.39
CA LEU A 130 -5.35 2.81 7.21
C LEU A 130 -6.07 2.55 8.52
N LEU A 131 -5.34 2.23 9.60
CA LEU A 131 -5.93 1.84 10.88
C LEU A 131 -6.66 2.99 11.60
N TRP A 132 -6.39 4.24 11.22
CA TRP A 132 -6.89 5.44 11.88
C TRP A 132 -7.85 6.28 11.03
N ASN A 133 -8.33 5.76 9.89
CA ASN A 133 -9.45 6.33 9.14
C ASN A 133 -10.74 5.58 9.49
#